data_AF-A0A842IVY1-F1
#
_entry.id   AF-A0A842IVY1-F1
#
_cell.length_a   1.000
_cell.length_b   1.000
_cell.length_c   1.000
_cell.angle_alpha   90.00
_cell.angle_beta   90.00
_cell.angle_gamma   90.00
#
_symmetry.space_group_name_H-M   'P 1'
#
loop_
_entity.id
_entity.type
_entity.pdbx_description
1 polymer ?
#
loop_
_entity_poly.entity_id
_entity_poly.type
_entity_poly.pdbx_seq_one_letter_code
_entity_poly.pdbx_strand_id
1 'polypeptide(L)'
;MKKILNVLLFMITAMVALAANFEKPVMLTSVGQSADVQMVKALLKKGGIESGFNTNLKSEDLKDEKTLILAIGGSSKGLGAAGIKAEDEIDRTEKLIKAAREKNMKIIGLHVGGQARRGELSDRFNDAAAPYVDYLIVVEDGNKDGAFTKIATEKNIPIDLVPKITNAVDPLKKAFE
;
A
#
# COMPACT_ATOMS: atom_id res chain seq x y z
N MET A 1 32.75 6.62 41.60
CA MET A 1 33.34 6.28 40.28
C MET A 1 32.43 5.31 39.57
N LYS A 2 31.95 5.74 38.39
CA LYS A 2 31.50 4.93 37.25
C LYS A 2 30.29 3.99 37.43
N LYS A 3 29.18 4.38 36.79
CA LYS A 3 28.51 3.70 35.65
C LYS A 3 27.70 2.47 36.11
N ILE A 4 26.42 2.31 35.84
CA ILE A 4 25.77 2.37 34.52
C ILE A 4 24.31 2.78 34.69
N LEU A 5 23.94 3.72 33.84
CA LEU A 5 22.65 4.32 33.59
C LEU A 5 22.00 3.58 32.40
N ASN A 6 20.70 3.27 32.50
CA ASN A 6 19.77 2.92 31.41
C ASN A 6 20.05 1.59 30.67
N VAL A 7 19.07 0.80 30.19
CA VAL A 7 17.86 1.17 29.45
C VAL A 7 16.81 0.07 29.70
N LEU A 8 15.64 0.44 30.24
CA LEU A 8 14.46 -0.41 30.17
C LEU A 8 13.91 -0.30 28.74
N LEU A 9 14.17 -1.32 27.92
CA LEU A 9 13.67 -1.41 26.55
C LEU A 9 12.16 -1.65 26.61
N PHE A 10 11.37 -0.57 26.55
CA PHE A 10 9.94 -0.64 26.29
C PHE A 10 9.76 -1.09 24.83
N MET A 11 9.52 -2.39 24.62
CA MET A 11 8.86 -2.86 23.39
C MET A 11 7.41 -2.38 23.46
N ILE A 12 7.13 -1.21 22.90
CA ILE A 12 5.77 -0.82 22.56
C ILE A 12 5.42 -1.58 21.29
N THR A 13 4.90 -2.80 21.44
CA THR A 13 4.07 -3.39 20.39
C THR A 13 2.76 -2.60 20.38
N ALA A 14 2.72 -1.53 19.59
CA ALA A 14 1.47 -0.86 19.27
C ALA A 14 0.65 -1.81 18.38
N MET A 15 -0.02 -2.80 18.98
CA MET A 15 -1.19 -3.40 18.36
C MET A 15 -2.28 -2.32 18.37
N VAL A 16 -2.22 -1.42 17.40
CA VAL A 16 -3.41 -0.66 17.02
C VAL A 16 -4.35 -1.70 16.45
N ALA A 17 -5.34 -2.10 17.24
CA ALA A 17 -6.44 -2.90 16.74
C ALA A 17 -7.04 -2.12 15.58
N LEU A 18 -6.86 -2.64 14.36
CA LEU A 18 -7.58 -2.14 13.19
C LEU A 18 -9.05 -2.51 13.41
N ALA A 19 -9.80 -1.65 14.10
CA ALA A 19 -11.25 -1.68 14.01
C ALA A 19 -11.59 -1.56 12.52
N ALA A 20 -12.49 -2.39 12.01
CA ALA A 20 -12.88 -2.34 10.61
C ALA A 20 -13.42 -0.95 10.29
N ASN A 21 -12.68 -0.26 9.43
CA ASN A 21 -12.80 1.17 9.19
C ASN A 21 -12.81 1.49 7.68
N PHE A 22 -12.84 0.46 6.82
CA PHE A 22 -12.88 0.64 5.38
C PHE A 22 -14.24 0.24 4.84
N GLU A 23 -14.78 1.09 3.96
CA GLU A 23 -16.12 0.94 3.40
C GLU A 23 -16.06 0.67 1.89
N LYS A 24 -17.14 0.07 1.37
CA LYS A 24 -17.40 -0.10 -0.06
C LYS A 24 -18.21 1.11 -0.57
N PRO A 25 -18.16 1.48 -1.88
CA PRO A 25 -17.46 0.80 -2.97
C PRO A 25 -15.94 0.95 -2.94
N VAL A 26 -15.23 -0.03 -3.48
CA VAL A 26 -13.75 -0.06 -3.54
C VAL A 26 -13.27 0.17 -4.96
N MET A 27 -12.22 0.96 -5.15
CA MET A 27 -11.50 1.08 -6.42
C MET A 27 -10.06 0.59 -6.27
N LEU A 28 -9.60 -0.29 -7.16
CA LEU A 28 -8.21 -0.76 -7.22
C LEU A 28 -7.47 -0.12 -8.40
N THR A 29 -6.27 0.41 -8.14
CA THR A 29 -5.34 0.88 -9.17
C THR A 29 -3.91 0.38 -8.93
N SER A 30 -3.11 0.41 -9.99
CA SER A 30 -1.66 0.23 -9.87
C SER A 30 -1.00 1.55 -9.45
N VAL A 31 0.14 1.43 -8.77
CA VAL A 31 1.17 2.45 -8.60
C VAL A 31 2.49 1.83 -9.04
N GLY A 32 3.03 2.26 -10.18
CA GLY A 32 4.26 1.71 -10.78
C GLY A 32 4.02 0.67 -11.89
N GLN A 33 2.77 0.52 -12.34
CA GLN A 33 2.34 -0.33 -13.46
C GLN A 33 2.85 -1.78 -13.44
N SER A 34 3.04 -2.38 -12.26
CA SER A 34 3.46 -3.78 -12.15
C SER A 34 2.29 -4.77 -12.28
N ALA A 35 2.62 -6.02 -12.60
CA ALA A 35 1.64 -7.12 -12.67
C ALA A 35 0.99 -7.43 -11.30
N ASP A 36 1.57 -6.93 -10.22
CA ASP A 36 1.13 -7.07 -8.84
C ASP A 36 -0.30 -6.59 -8.63
N VAL A 37 -0.75 -5.59 -9.40
CA VAL A 37 -2.15 -5.12 -9.34
C VAL A 37 -3.15 -6.22 -9.69
N GLN A 38 -2.80 -7.15 -10.60
CA GLN A 38 -3.65 -8.31 -10.89
C GLN A 38 -3.63 -9.32 -9.75
N MET A 39 -2.50 -9.45 -9.04
CA MET A 39 -2.41 -10.29 -7.84
C MET A 39 -3.29 -9.72 -6.73
N VAL A 40 -3.24 -8.40 -6.49
CA VAL A 40 -4.12 -7.72 -5.53
C VAL A 40 -5.58 -7.89 -5.91
N LYS A 41 -5.94 -7.74 -7.20
CA LYS A 41 -7.31 -8.01 -7.68
C LYS A 41 -7.77 -9.43 -7.37
N ALA A 42 -6.89 -10.43 -7.55
CA ALA A 42 -7.20 -11.81 -7.21
C ALA A 42 -7.35 -12.03 -5.69
N LEU A 43 -6.55 -11.34 -4.87
CA LEU A 43 -6.67 -11.37 -3.40
C LEU A 43 -8.00 -10.77 -2.93
N LEU A 44 -8.41 -9.62 -3.48
CA LEU A 44 -9.72 -9.01 -3.18
C LEU A 44 -10.87 -9.94 -3.52
N LYS A 45 -10.85 -10.54 -4.72
CA LYS A 45 -11.83 -11.55 -5.12
C LYS A 45 -11.88 -12.73 -4.15
N LYS A 46 -10.71 -13.25 -3.74
CA LYS A 46 -10.61 -14.35 -2.77
C LYS A 46 -11.13 -13.96 -1.38
N GLY A 47 -10.99 -12.69 -1.01
CA GLY A 47 -11.52 -12.11 0.24
C GLY A 47 -13.02 -11.76 0.18
N GLY A 48 -13.70 -11.93 -0.94
CA GLY A 48 -15.11 -11.50 -1.09
C GLY A 48 -15.30 -9.98 -1.14
N ILE A 49 -14.24 -9.24 -1.51
CA ILE A 49 -14.25 -7.78 -1.63
C ILE A 49 -14.40 -7.43 -3.11
N GLU A 50 -15.60 -7.02 -3.50
CA GLU A 50 -15.83 -6.47 -4.84
C GLU A 50 -15.14 -5.12 -4.99
N SER A 51 -14.47 -4.92 -6.13
CA SER A 51 -13.79 -3.67 -6.44
C SER A 51 -13.94 -3.31 -7.91
N GLY A 52 -14.09 -2.01 -8.17
CA GLY A 52 -13.70 -1.41 -9.45
C GLY A 52 -12.21 -1.65 -9.72
N PHE A 53 -11.81 -1.53 -10.98
CA PHE A 53 -10.43 -1.77 -11.38
C PHE A 53 -10.04 -0.91 -12.58
N ASN A 54 -9.00 -0.09 -12.41
CA ASN A 54 -8.37 0.66 -13.49
C ASN A 54 -6.86 0.77 -13.19
N THR A 55 -5.99 0.25 -14.05
CA THR A 55 -4.53 0.28 -13.83
C THR A 55 -3.95 1.68 -13.93
N ASN A 56 -4.61 2.58 -14.65
CA ASN A 56 -4.17 3.95 -14.89
C ASN A 56 -5.24 4.95 -14.42
N LEU A 57 -5.81 4.70 -13.24
CA LEU A 57 -6.85 5.55 -12.65
C LEU A 57 -6.33 6.97 -12.47
N LYS A 58 -7.05 7.96 -13.01
CA LYS A 58 -6.74 9.37 -12.81
C LYS A 58 -7.65 9.98 -11.75
N SER A 59 -7.25 11.12 -11.22
CA SER A 59 -8.00 11.87 -10.19
C SER A 59 -9.45 12.15 -10.59
N GLU A 60 -9.67 12.50 -11.85
CA GLU A 60 -10.96 12.84 -12.44
C GLU A 60 -11.89 11.63 -12.61
N ASP A 61 -11.34 10.42 -12.60
CA ASP A 61 -12.09 9.17 -12.73
C ASP A 61 -12.62 8.65 -11.38
N LEU A 62 -12.22 9.27 -10.26
CA LEU A 62 -12.75 8.95 -8.93
C LEU A 62 -14.21 9.38 -8.80
N LYS A 63 -15.07 8.45 -8.41
CA LYS A 63 -16.52 8.64 -8.29
C LYS A 63 -16.91 8.73 -6.81
N ASP A 64 -17.79 7.83 -6.39
CA ASP A 64 -18.40 7.70 -5.07
C ASP A 64 -17.75 6.58 -4.22
N GLU A 65 -16.63 6.02 -4.67
CA GLU A 65 -15.90 5.00 -3.92
C GLU A 65 -15.47 5.52 -2.54
N LYS A 66 -15.51 4.64 -1.54
CA LYS A 66 -15.13 4.95 -0.15
C LYS A 66 -13.72 4.52 0.18
N THR A 67 -13.21 3.50 -0.51
CA THR A 67 -11.86 3.00 -0.33
C THR A 67 -11.11 2.93 -1.66
N LEU A 68 -9.92 3.53 -1.70
CA LEU A 68 -8.94 3.38 -2.77
C LEU A 68 -7.89 2.34 -2.35
N ILE A 69 -7.65 1.34 -3.19
CA ILE A 69 -6.60 0.36 -3.00
C ILE A 69 -5.49 0.61 -4.02
N LEU A 70 -4.27 0.76 -3.51
CA LEU A 70 -3.07 0.96 -4.30
C LEU A 70 -2.25 -0.34 -4.29
N ALA A 71 -2.07 -0.98 -5.44
CA ALA A 71 -1.04 -2.00 -5.59
C ALA A 71 0.29 -1.33 -5.93
N ILE A 72 1.21 -1.31 -4.96
CA ILE A 72 2.46 -0.55 -5.01
C ILE A 72 3.59 -1.49 -5.46
N GLY A 73 4.30 -1.09 -6.51
CA GLY A 73 5.47 -1.80 -7.02
C GLY A 73 5.75 -1.44 -8.47
N GLY A 74 7.02 -1.15 -8.78
CA GLY A 74 7.44 -0.71 -10.10
C GLY A 74 7.72 -1.84 -11.10
N SER A 75 7.41 -1.61 -12.38
CA SER A 75 7.86 -2.45 -13.48
C SER A 75 8.25 -1.62 -14.70
N SER A 76 9.53 -1.63 -15.09
CA SER A 76 9.98 -0.93 -16.31
C SER A 76 9.25 -1.45 -17.56
N LYS A 77 9.00 -2.76 -17.65
CA LYS A 77 8.20 -3.36 -18.73
C LYS A 77 6.76 -2.88 -18.69
N GLY A 78 6.17 -2.81 -17.49
CA GLY A 78 4.81 -2.32 -17.29
C GLY A 78 4.63 -0.85 -17.68
N LEU A 79 5.54 0.01 -17.24
CA LEU A 79 5.59 1.43 -17.64
C LEU A 79 5.71 1.58 -19.17
N GLY A 80 6.61 0.80 -19.79
CA GLY A 80 6.76 0.79 -21.24
C GLY A 80 5.49 0.35 -21.99
N ALA A 81 4.79 -0.67 -21.49
CA ALA A 81 3.52 -1.13 -22.07
C ALA A 81 2.38 -0.12 -21.85
N ALA A 82 2.38 0.60 -20.74
CA ALA A 82 1.42 1.66 -20.45
C ALA A 82 1.74 2.97 -21.20
N GLY A 83 2.92 3.09 -21.81
CA GLY A 83 3.35 4.30 -22.50
C GLY A 83 3.56 5.50 -21.57
N ILE A 84 3.92 5.25 -20.31
CA ILE A 84 4.08 6.27 -19.27
C ILE A 84 5.49 6.23 -18.68
N LYS A 85 6.06 7.40 -18.37
CA LYS A 85 7.36 7.50 -17.68
C LYS A 85 7.17 7.35 -16.16
N ALA A 86 8.26 7.06 -15.45
CA ALA A 86 8.20 6.88 -14.01
C ALA A 86 7.77 8.18 -13.29
N GLU A 87 8.24 9.32 -13.77
CA GLU A 87 7.94 10.65 -13.25
C GLU A 87 6.46 11.00 -13.45
N ASP A 88 5.93 10.74 -14.65
CA ASP A 88 4.50 10.95 -14.95
C ASP A 88 3.61 10.04 -14.09
N GLU A 89 4.06 8.81 -13.80
CA GLU A 89 3.36 7.86 -12.93
C GLU A 89 3.39 8.29 -11.46
N ILE A 90 4.50 8.88 -10.99
CA ILE A 90 4.60 9.48 -9.64
C ILE A 90 3.63 10.66 -9.55
N ASP A 91 3.67 11.59 -10.51
CA ASP A 91 2.76 12.73 -10.56
C ASP A 91 1.29 12.32 -10.58
N ARG A 92 0.95 11.26 -11.35
CA ARG A 92 -0.40 10.69 -11.36
C ARG A 92 -0.78 10.15 -9.99
N THR A 93 0.13 9.43 -9.34
CA THR A 93 -0.10 8.82 -8.03
C THR A 93 -0.36 9.90 -6.97
N GLU A 94 0.46 10.95 -6.92
CA GLU A 94 0.29 12.06 -5.98
C GLU A 94 -1.05 12.79 -6.18
N LYS A 95 -1.39 13.10 -7.45
CA LYS A 95 -2.68 13.74 -7.79
C LYS A 95 -3.87 12.86 -7.41
N LEU A 96 -3.77 11.56 -7.66
CA LEU A 96 -4.83 10.60 -7.32
C LEU A 96 -5.01 10.51 -5.80
N ILE A 97 -3.93 10.38 -5.04
CA ILE A 97 -3.98 10.33 -3.57
C ILE A 97 -4.59 11.62 -3.02
N LYS A 98 -4.15 12.78 -3.52
CA LYS A 98 -4.71 14.08 -3.13
C LYS A 98 -6.22 14.15 -3.37
N ALA A 99 -6.69 13.78 -4.57
CA ALA A 99 -8.10 13.78 -4.91
C ALA A 99 -8.92 12.78 -4.05
N ALA A 100 -8.36 11.60 -3.76
CA ALA A 100 -8.99 10.62 -2.88
C ALA A 100 -9.16 11.19 -1.45
N ARG A 101 -8.15 11.90 -0.93
CA ARG A 101 -8.23 12.58 0.37
C ARG A 101 -9.27 13.70 0.39
N GLU A 102 -9.32 14.53 -0.65
CA GLU A 102 -10.34 15.59 -0.79
C GLU A 102 -11.77 15.04 -0.82
N LYS A 103 -11.95 13.81 -1.32
CA LYS A 103 -13.22 13.06 -1.31
C LYS A 103 -13.47 12.28 -0.01
N ASN A 104 -12.62 12.41 1.00
CA ASN A 104 -12.66 11.66 2.25
C ASN A 104 -12.59 10.13 2.07
N MET A 105 -11.96 9.67 1.00
CA MET A 105 -11.71 8.25 0.80
C MET A 105 -10.63 7.74 1.77
N LYS A 106 -10.80 6.51 2.21
CA LYS A 106 -9.74 5.75 2.87
C LYS A 106 -8.83 5.09 1.84
N ILE A 107 -7.56 4.90 2.17
CA ILE A 107 -6.55 4.37 1.23
C ILE A 107 -5.83 3.18 1.86
N ILE A 108 -5.81 2.04 1.18
CA ILE A 108 -5.01 0.86 1.55
C ILE A 108 -3.87 0.69 0.55
N GLY A 109 -2.64 0.63 1.03
CA GLY A 109 -1.46 0.33 0.23
C GLY A 109 -1.07 -1.15 0.35
N LEU A 110 -0.87 -1.82 -0.77
CA LEU A 110 -0.41 -3.21 -0.81
C LEU A 110 0.91 -3.32 -1.57
N HIS A 111 1.94 -3.81 -0.89
CA HIS A 111 3.21 -4.21 -1.48
C HIS A 111 3.34 -5.74 -1.48
N VAL A 112 2.83 -6.40 -2.52
CA VAL A 112 2.76 -7.87 -2.58
C VAL A 112 3.90 -8.51 -3.36
N GLY A 113 4.62 -7.77 -4.20
CA GLY A 113 5.71 -8.33 -5.02
C GLY A 113 6.99 -8.71 -4.26
N GLY A 114 7.03 -8.52 -2.95
CA GLY A 114 8.19 -8.88 -2.12
C GLY A 114 9.45 -8.14 -2.55
N GLN A 115 10.61 -8.80 -2.41
CA GLN A 115 11.90 -8.20 -2.77
C GLN A 115 12.02 -7.93 -4.29
N ALA A 116 11.30 -8.67 -5.13
CA ALA A 116 11.29 -8.47 -6.58
C ALA A 116 10.64 -7.13 -7.01
N ARG A 117 10.00 -6.43 -6.07
CA ARG A 117 9.49 -5.05 -6.24
C ARG A 117 10.16 -4.06 -5.31
N ARG A 118 11.40 -4.31 -4.92
CA ARG A 118 12.27 -3.34 -4.26
C ARG A 118 13.39 -2.89 -5.20
N GLY A 119 14.13 -1.86 -4.81
CA GLY A 119 15.20 -1.25 -5.62
C GLY A 119 14.75 0.05 -6.28
N GLU A 120 15.72 0.74 -6.89
CA GLU A 120 15.64 2.16 -7.29
C GLU A 120 14.29 2.58 -7.90
N LEU A 121 13.81 1.87 -8.92
CA LEU A 121 12.55 2.23 -9.56
C LEU A 121 11.33 2.04 -8.64
N SER A 122 11.25 0.89 -7.97
CA SER A 122 10.07 0.58 -7.15
C SER A 122 10.04 1.41 -5.87
N ASP A 123 11.21 1.70 -5.30
CA ASP A 123 11.31 2.50 -4.08
C ASP A 123 10.80 3.93 -4.30
N ARG A 124 11.00 4.51 -5.49
CA ARG A 124 10.37 5.79 -5.86
C ARG A 124 8.85 5.75 -5.82
N PHE A 125 8.24 4.64 -6.24
CA PHE A 125 6.78 4.45 -6.17
C PHE A 125 6.30 4.16 -4.75
N ASN A 126 7.11 3.43 -3.97
CA ASN A 126 6.86 3.19 -2.55
C ASN A 126 6.81 4.52 -1.79
N ASP A 127 7.79 5.39 -2.00
CA ASP A 127 7.88 6.70 -1.36
C ASP A 127 6.76 7.65 -1.80
N ALA A 128 6.31 7.57 -3.04
CA ALA A 128 5.21 8.37 -3.56
C ALA A 128 3.82 7.98 -2.98
N ALA A 129 3.65 6.73 -2.54
CA ALA A 129 2.34 6.21 -2.14
C ALA A 129 2.26 5.80 -0.66
N ALA A 130 3.18 4.96 -0.19
CA ALA A 130 3.09 4.32 1.12
C ALA A 130 2.99 5.30 2.31
N PRO A 131 3.65 6.47 2.32
CA PRO A 131 3.51 7.43 3.41
C PRO A 131 2.14 8.11 3.52
N TYR A 132 1.27 7.94 2.53
CA TYR A 132 0.00 8.66 2.41
C TYR A 132 -1.23 7.76 2.47
N VAL A 133 -1.06 6.49 2.83
CA VAL A 133 -2.17 5.53 3.02
C VAL A 133 -2.64 5.49 4.47
N ASP A 134 -3.82 4.92 4.71
CA ASP A 134 -4.36 4.69 6.06
C ASP A 134 -4.00 3.31 6.62
N TYR A 135 -3.59 2.37 5.77
CA TYR A 135 -3.23 1.02 6.14
C TYR A 135 -2.29 0.41 5.11
N LEU A 136 -1.23 -0.27 5.59
CA LEU A 136 -0.27 -0.98 4.75
C LEU A 136 -0.37 -2.49 4.96
N ILE A 137 -0.38 -3.24 3.85
CA ILE A 137 -0.18 -4.69 3.86
C ILE A 137 1.04 -4.99 2.99
N VAL A 138 2.07 -5.57 3.58
CA VAL A 138 3.36 -5.77 2.92
C VAL A 138 3.79 -7.22 3.07
N VAL A 139 4.18 -7.86 1.96
CA VAL A 139 4.84 -9.18 2.05
C VAL A 139 6.20 -8.98 2.69
N GLU A 140 6.48 -9.72 3.77
CA GLU A 140 7.70 -9.60 4.61
C GLU A 140 8.99 -9.54 3.78
N ASP A 141 9.07 -10.35 2.72
CA ASP A 141 10.22 -10.39 1.83
C ASP A 141 10.54 -9.04 1.18
N GLY A 142 9.54 -8.17 0.98
CA GLY A 142 9.69 -6.81 0.47
C GLY A 142 10.01 -5.76 1.52
N ASN A 143 10.18 -6.14 2.79
CA ASN A 143 10.48 -5.23 3.90
C ASN A 143 11.69 -5.69 4.73
N LYS A 144 12.61 -6.45 4.13
CA LYS A 144 13.81 -6.98 4.83
C LYS A 144 14.71 -5.90 5.41
N ASP A 145 14.73 -4.73 4.79
CA ASP A 145 15.47 -3.54 5.23
C ASP A 145 14.67 -2.66 6.20
N GLY A 146 13.43 -3.03 6.51
CA GLY A 146 12.53 -2.28 7.37
C GLY A 146 12.00 -0.98 6.76
N ALA A 147 12.14 -0.75 5.44
CA ALA A 147 11.71 0.49 4.80
C ALA A 147 10.22 0.82 5.03
N PHE A 148 9.32 -0.14 4.81
CA PHE A 148 7.89 0.05 5.05
C PHE A 148 7.57 0.15 6.55
N THR A 149 8.28 -0.59 7.41
CA THR A 149 8.12 -0.44 8.87
C THR A 149 8.50 0.96 9.33
N LYS A 150 9.58 1.52 8.79
CA LYS A 150 10.01 2.89 9.06
C LYS A 150 8.95 3.90 8.60
N ILE A 151 8.48 3.80 7.36
CA ILE A 151 7.40 4.65 6.83
C ILE A 151 6.15 4.57 7.71
N ALA A 152 5.71 3.36 8.05
CA ALA A 152 4.54 3.13 8.88
C ALA A 152 4.68 3.75 10.26
N THR A 153 5.85 3.60 10.89
CA THR A 153 6.15 4.18 12.21
C THR A 153 6.15 5.72 12.16
N GLU A 154 6.86 6.31 11.19
CA GLU A 154 6.98 7.77 11.06
C GLU A 154 5.65 8.46 10.74
N LYS A 155 4.77 7.77 10.00
CA LYS A 155 3.46 8.29 9.61
C LYS A 155 2.32 7.81 10.51
N ASN A 156 2.62 7.00 11.51
CA ASN A 156 1.64 6.37 12.40
C ASN A 156 0.55 5.60 11.62
N ILE A 157 0.97 4.83 10.60
CA ILE A 157 0.12 4.01 9.75
C ILE A 157 0.15 2.57 10.29
N PRO A 158 -1.01 1.94 10.55
CA PRO A 158 -1.07 0.51 10.83
C PRO A 158 -0.47 -0.30 9.67
N ILE A 159 0.32 -1.34 9.99
CA ILE A 159 0.97 -2.19 8.99
C ILE A 159 0.83 -3.66 9.36
N ASP A 160 0.41 -4.48 8.40
CA ASP A 160 0.50 -5.94 8.47
C ASP A 160 1.62 -6.45 7.57
N LEU A 161 2.59 -7.11 8.20
CA LEU A 161 3.62 -7.86 7.49
C LEU A 161 3.15 -9.31 7.34
N VAL A 162 3.03 -9.77 6.09
CA VAL A 162 2.52 -11.11 5.79
C VAL A 162 3.62 -12.00 5.20
N PRO A 163 3.71 -13.30 5.59
CA PRO A 163 4.81 -14.15 5.13
C PRO A 163 4.84 -14.39 3.61
N LYS A 164 3.69 -14.32 2.94
CA LYS A 164 3.53 -14.51 1.49
C LYS A 164 2.27 -13.82 0.98
N ILE A 165 2.22 -13.62 -0.34
CA ILE A 165 1.13 -12.92 -1.05
C ILE A 165 -0.27 -13.40 -0.62
N THR A 166 -0.48 -14.71 -0.53
CA THR A 166 -1.81 -15.28 -0.22
C THR A 166 -2.30 -14.98 1.20
N ASN A 167 -1.38 -14.65 2.12
CA ASN A 167 -1.74 -14.27 3.48
C ASN A 167 -2.25 -12.83 3.57
N ALA A 168 -2.13 -12.01 2.52
CA ALA A 168 -2.74 -10.68 2.46
C ALA A 168 -4.28 -10.70 2.43
N VAL A 169 -4.91 -11.85 2.17
CA VAL A 169 -6.37 -11.99 2.21
C VAL A 169 -6.94 -11.73 3.60
N ASP A 170 -6.30 -12.27 4.64
CA ASP A 170 -6.79 -12.14 6.01
C ASP A 170 -6.83 -10.68 6.51
N PRO A 171 -5.74 -9.87 6.38
CA PRO A 171 -5.78 -8.46 6.71
C PRO A 171 -6.75 -7.67 5.83
N LEU A 172 -6.85 -7.99 4.54
CA LEU A 172 -7.85 -7.38 3.66
C LEU A 172 -9.27 -7.64 4.17
N LYS A 173 -9.62 -8.87 4.53
CA LYS A 173 -10.95 -9.19 5.07
C LYS A 173 -11.24 -8.40 6.35
N LYS A 174 -10.30 -8.42 7.30
CA LYS A 174 -10.42 -7.70 8.58
C LYS A 174 -10.61 -6.19 8.39
N ALA A 175 -10.03 -5.60 7.35
CA ALA A 175 -10.19 -4.18 7.05
C ALA A 175 -11.66 -3.78 6.75
N PHE A 176 -12.48 -4.72 6.25
CA PHE A 176 -13.87 -4.51 5.81
C PHE A 176 -14.91 -5.28 6.65
N GLU A 177 -14.54 -5.86 7.80
CA GLU A 177 -15.42 -6.67 8.70
C GLU A 177 -15.87 -5.92 9.95
#